data_AF-A0A4S1CA59-F1
#
_entry.id   AF-A0A4S1CA59-F1
#
_cell.length_a   1.000
_cell.length_b   1.000
_cell.length_c   1.000
_cell.angle_alpha   90.00
_cell.angle_beta   90.00
_cell.angle_gamma   90.00
#
_symmetry.space_group_name_H-M   'P 1'
#
loop_
_entity.id
_entity.type
_entity.pdbx_description
1 polymer ?
#
loop_
_entity_poly.entity_id
_entity_poly.type
_entity_poly.pdbx_seq_one_letter_code
_entity_poly.pdbx_strand_id
1 'polypeptide(L)'
;MDGQWTKKLSWWRMLCERSAGSTDHFGHGFHAVESFRQKLSQERKRAERAGKPLLVMVVTAGGGFEDAPAAFLGRLAKELPGCLRDTDICGALEGRAAGAILIEVAADKVKEAERCVGNKVTGMLRSCFGEEAASRMVVTFRLYPESGGDSAAFDLLFFPEVNATTAKTPGALAKRALDLVGSLTALLLLSPIFLLAPLAIRLGSEGPVFFVQERYGLNGVRFKLLKFRSMHVNRDDAIHREFVKELIEGRIDAGEDTVYKITSDPRVTGVGRFLRAYSLDELPQLFNVLKGEMSLVGPRPPIHYEVENYRGWQRNRLIGKKPGITGAWQVSGRSSTNFDEMVRLDLRYLRNWSVLLDLKILLMTPMAVLRCRGAY
;
A
#
# COMPACT_ATOMS: atom_id res chain seq x y z
N MET A 1 22.04 -2.13 -23.00
CA MET A 1 20.75 -2.81 -22.77
C MET A 1 20.22 -2.40 -21.40
N ASP A 2 20.00 -1.10 -21.23
CA ASP A 2 19.55 -0.46 -19.99
C ASP A 2 18.71 0.76 -20.40
N GLY A 3 17.58 1.00 -19.73
CA GLY A 3 16.83 2.24 -19.86
C GLY A 3 15.38 2.13 -20.35
N GLN A 4 14.51 1.42 -19.62
CA GLN A 4 13.06 1.65 -19.66
C GLN A 4 12.45 1.91 -18.27
N TRP A 5 13.27 2.34 -17.30
CA TRP A 5 12.86 2.50 -15.90
C TRP A 5 12.21 3.85 -15.53
N THR A 6 11.86 4.71 -16.49
CA THR A 6 11.32 6.06 -16.17
C THR A 6 9.88 6.33 -16.63
N LYS A 7 9.14 5.37 -17.21
CA LYS A 7 7.71 5.53 -17.55
C LYS A 7 6.71 5.02 -16.49
N LYS A 8 7.16 4.66 -15.28
CA LYS A 8 6.28 4.20 -14.19
C LYS A 8 5.62 5.33 -13.37
N LEU A 9 6.08 6.58 -13.52
CA LEU A 9 5.59 7.73 -12.74
C LEU A 9 4.50 8.58 -13.42
N SER A 10 4.14 8.32 -14.68
CA SER A 10 3.15 9.16 -15.41
C SER A 10 1.68 8.74 -15.22
N TRP A 11 1.39 7.46 -14.96
CA TRP A 11 0.02 6.94 -14.84
C TRP A 11 -0.75 7.52 -13.65
N TRP A 12 -0.05 7.73 -12.54
CA TRP A 12 -0.60 8.32 -11.33
C TRP A 12 -1.16 9.73 -11.52
N ARG A 13 -0.57 10.53 -12.44
CA ARG A 13 -1.11 11.85 -12.78
C ARG A 13 -2.38 11.75 -13.63
N MET A 14 -2.47 10.77 -14.54
CA MET A 14 -3.67 10.56 -15.38
C MET A 14 -4.90 10.07 -14.59
N LEU A 15 -4.70 9.27 -13.53
CA LEU A 15 -5.78 8.83 -12.63
C LEU A 15 -6.20 9.90 -11.60
N CYS A 16 -5.48 11.03 -11.50
CA CYS A 16 -5.80 12.10 -10.56
C CYS A 16 -6.56 13.27 -11.21
N GLU A 17 -6.54 13.38 -12.54
CA GLU A 17 -7.26 14.41 -13.27
C GLU A 17 -8.69 13.94 -13.56
N ARG A 18 -9.61 14.29 -12.66
CA ARG A 18 -11.05 14.25 -12.93
C ARG A 18 -11.34 15.14 -14.13
N SER A 19 -11.58 14.58 -15.31
CA SER A 19 -12.42 15.26 -16.29
C SER A 19 -13.87 15.10 -15.83
N ALA A 20 -14.57 16.22 -15.71
CA ALA A 20 -16.01 16.25 -15.49
C ALA A 20 -16.72 15.35 -16.53
N GLY A 21 -17.80 14.71 -16.09
CA GLY A 21 -18.30 13.49 -16.69
C GLY A 21 -18.61 13.53 -18.18
N SER A 22 -18.34 12.40 -18.84
CA SER A 22 -19.19 11.92 -19.91
C SER A 22 -19.78 10.58 -19.47
N THR A 23 -21.08 10.54 -19.26
CA THR A 23 -21.86 9.30 -19.32
C THR A 23 -21.93 8.89 -20.79
N ASP A 24 -20.79 8.45 -21.34
CA ASP A 24 -20.77 7.91 -22.69
C ASP A 24 -21.46 6.55 -22.66
N HIS A 25 -22.62 6.46 -23.33
CA HIS A 25 -23.30 5.21 -23.61
C HIS A 25 -22.47 4.43 -24.64
N PHE A 26 -21.44 3.75 -24.17
CA PHE A 26 -20.76 2.73 -24.96
C PHE A 26 -21.76 1.60 -25.27
N GLY A 27 -21.69 1.04 -26.49
CA GLY A 27 -22.57 -0.05 -26.91
C GLY A 27 -22.44 -1.32 -26.04
N HIS A 28 -23.24 -2.35 -26.34
CA HIS A 28 -23.19 -3.63 -25.61
C HIS A 28 -21.76 -4.20 -25.56
N GLY A 29 -21.31 -4.59 -24.36
CA GLY A 29 -20.01 -5.25 -24.14
C GLY A 29 -18.87 -4.33 -23.67
N PHE A 30 -19.07 -3.01 -23.56
CA PHE A 30 -18.06 -2.08 -23.06
C PHE A 30 -18.59 -1.19 -21.94
N HIS A 31 -17.91 -1.20 -20.79
CA HIS A 31 -18.37 -0.51 -19.58
C HIS A 31 -17.82 0.92 -19.48
N ALA A 32 -18.66 1.86 -19.05
CA ALA A 32 -18.21 3.18 -18.63
C ALA A 32 -17.27 3.09 -17.41
N VAL A 33 -16.48 4.14 -17.16
CA VAL A 33 -15.38 4.16 -16.18
C VAL A 33 -15.80 3.66 -14.79
N GLU A 34 -16.90 4.17 -14.24
CA GLU A 34 -17.37 3.78 -12.91
C GLU A 34 -17.83 2.31 -12.84
N SER A 35 -18.56 1.87 -13.87
CA SER A 35 -19.02 0.49 -13.99
C SER A 35 -17.85 -0.49 -14.13
N PHE A 36 -16.85 -0.13 -14.95
CA PHE A 36 -15.63 -0.92 -15.12
C PHE A 36 -14.83 -1.02 -13.82
N ARG A 37 -14.67 0.09 -13.09
CA ARG A 37 -14.01 0.10 -11.77
C ARG A 37 -14.71 -0.78 -10.74
N GLN A 38 -16.04 -0.75 -10.71
CA GLN A 38 -16.81 -1.61 -9.81
C GLN A 38 -16.59 -3.09 -10.14
N LYS A 39 -16.63 -3.45 -11.42
CA LYS A 39 -16.35 -4.82 -11.89
C LYS A 39 -14.92 -5.24 -11.57
N LEU A 40 -13.93 -4.37 -11.79
CA LEU A 40 -12.53 -4.64 -11.43
C LEU A 40 -12.34 -4.89 -9.93
N SER A 41 -12.96 -4.07 -9.07
CA SER A 41 -12.92 -4.27 -7.61
C SER A 41 -13.57 -5.60 -7.20
N GLN A 42 -14.66 -6.00 -7.86
CA GLN A 42 -15.33 -7.29 -7.63
C GLN A 42 -14.47 -8.47 -8.08
N GLU A 43 -13.95 -8.44 -9.30
CA GLU A 43 -13.12 -9.51 -9.84
C GLU A 43 -11.79 -9.65 -9.09
N ARG A 44 -11.18 -8.55 -8.65
CA ARG A 44 -10.03 -8.59 -7.73
C ARG A 44 -10.34 -9.35 -6.45
N LYS A 45 -11.45 -9.02 -5.79
CA LYS A 45 -11.88 -9.67 -4.54
C LYS A 45 -12.24 -11.15 -4.76
N ARG A 46 -12.79 -11.51 -5.94
CA ARG A 46 -13.04 -12.90 -6.33
C ARG A 46 -11.74 -13.67 -6.51
N ALA A 47 -10.80 -13.12 -7.28
CA ALA A 47 -9.47 -13.69 -7.51
C ALA A 47 -8.73 -13.93 -6.17
N GLU A 48 -8.77 -12.94 -5.28
CA GLU A 48 -8.21 -13.00 -3.92
C GLU A 48 -8.83 -14.12 -3.08
N ARG A 49 -10.16 -14.31 -3.14
CA ARG A 49 -10.85 -15.40 -2.43
C ARG A 49 -10.56 -16.77 -3.04
N ALA A 50 -10.41 -16.85 -4.35
CA ALA A 50 -10.16 -18.08 -5.08
C ALA A 50 -8.68 -18.50 -5.11
N GLY A 51 -7.75 -17.62 -4.70
CA GLY A 51 -6.31 -17.84 -4.83
C GLY A 51 -5.83 -17.92 -6.28
N LYS A 52 -6.60 -17.36 -7.23
CA LYS A 52 -6.26 -17.33 -8.66
C LYS A 52 -5.73 -15.96 -9.06
N PRO A 53 -4.82 -15.86 -10.03
CA PRO A 53 -4.41 -14.57 -10.54
C PRO A 53 -5.52 -13.90 -11.35
N LEU A 54 -5.52 -12.57 -11.36
CA LEU A 54 -6.34 -11.73 -12.23
C LEU A 54 -5.42 -10.96 -13.18
N LEU A 55 -5.66 -11.09 -14.48
CA LEU A 55 -4.91 -10.40 -15.51
C LEU A 55 -5.75 -9.24 -16.06
N VAL A 56 -5.21 -8.04 -16.03
CA VAL A 56 -5.86 -6.84 -16.59
C VAL A 56 -4.98 -6.30 -17.71
N MET A 57 -5.55 -6.22 -18.90
CA MET A 57 -4.94 -5.53 -20.02
C MET A 57 -5.35 -4.06 -20.00
N VAL A 58 -4.41 -3.17 -20.26
CA VAL A 58 -4.63 -1.73 -20.39
C VAL A 58 -4.06 -1.27 -21.72
N VAL A 59 -4.93 -0.66 -22.53
CA VAL A 59 -4.58 -0.05 -23.82
C VAL A 59 -4.65 1.46 -23.67
N THR A 60 -3.55 2.14 -24.00
CA THR A 60 -3.44 3.58 -23.79
C THR A 60 -2.93 4.31 -25.00
N ALA A 61 -3.56 5.43 -25.33
CA ALA A 61 -3.13 6.27 -26.44
C ALA A 61 -1.88 7.10 -26.09
N GLY A 62 -0.96 7.22 -27.05
CA GLY A 62 0.17 8.14 -26.99
C GLY A 62 -0.15 9.52 -27.56
N GLY A 63 0.90 10.26 -27.95
CA GLY A 63 0.78 11.61 -28.52
C GLY A 63 0.01 11.64 -29.84
N GLY A 64 -0.82 12.68 -30.04
CA GLY A 64 -1.68 12.86 -31.23
C GLY A 64 -3.15 12.47 -31.04
N PHE A 65 -3.54 11.96 -29.87
CA PHE A 65 -4.94 11.72 -29.48
C PHE A 65 -5.46 12.76 -28.47
N GLU A 66 -4.83 13.94 -28.43
CA GLU A 66 -5.08 14.98 -27.41
C GLU A 66 -6.42 15.67 -27.63
N ASP A 67 -6.81 15.86 -28.89
CA ASP A 67 -8.00 16.64 -29.25
C ASP A 67 -9.29 15.81 -29.33
N ALA A 68 -9.22 14.47 -29.20
CA ALA A 68 -10.38 13.59 -29.42
C ALA A 68 -10.40 12.29 -28.58
N PRO A 69 -10.35 12.36 -27.23
CA PRO A 69 -10.36 11.18 -26.35
C PRO A 69 -11.64 10.33 -26.46
N ALA A 70 -12.81 10.97 -26.62
CA ALA A 70 -14.09 10.26 -26.77
C ALA A 70 -14.17 9.47 -28.08
N ALA A 71 -13.63 10.00 -29.18
CA ALA A 71 -13.59 9.30 -30.46
C ALA A 71 -12.66 8.07 -30.41
N PHE A 72 -11.52 8.20 -29.73
CA PHE A 72 -10.61 7.07 -29.48
C PHE A 72 -11.30 5.96 -28.67
N LEU A 73 -11.92 6.31 -27.54
CA LEU A 73 -12.63 5.35 -26.70
C LEU A 73 -13.85 4.73 -27.41
N GLY A 74 -14.60 5.52 -28.19
CA GLY A 74 -15.73 5.03 -28.96
C GLY A 74 -15.35 3.98 -30.00
N ARG A 75 -14.22 4.18 -30.70
CA ARG A 75 -13.68 3.16 -31.63
C ARG A 75 -13.23 1.91 -30.90
N LEU A 76 -12.49 2.05 -29.79
CA LEU A 76 -12.08 0.90 -28.98
C LEU A 76 -13.27 0.14 -28.41
N ALA A 77 -14.30 0.84 -27.96
CA ALA A 77 -15.49 0.23 -27.40
C ALA A 77 -16.24 -0.66 -28.40
N LYS A 78 -16.14 -0.35 -29.69
CA LYS A 78 -16.75 -1.14 -30.76
C LYS A 78 -15.96 -2.41 -31.10
N GLU A 79 -14.64 -2.32 -31.12
CA GLU A 79 -13.77 -3.35 -31.70
C GLU A 79 -13.10 -4.25 -30.66
N LEU A 80 -12.82 -3.72 -29.46
CA LEU A 80 -12.11 -4.45 -28.42
C LEU A 80 -12.85 -5.70 -27.91
N PRO A 81 -14.17 -5.66 -27.64
CA PRO A 81 -14.90 -6.86 -27.20
C PRO A 81 -14.81 -8.02 -28.20
N GLY A 82 -14.80 -7.73 -29.51
CA GLY A 82 -14.70 -8.75 -30.57
C GLY A 82 -13.34 -9.45 -30.65
N CYS A 83 -12.31 -8.90 -30.00
CA CYS A 83 -10.97 -9.51 -29.94
C CYS A 83 -10.78 -10.45 -28.74
N LEU A 84 -11.70 -10.40 -27.78
CA LEU A 84 -11.60 -11.02 -26.47
C LEU A 84 -12.69 -12.10 -26.30
N ARG A 85 -12.69 -12.82 -25.18
CA ARG A 85 -13.75 -13.79 -24.89
C ARG A 85 -14.99 -13.06 -24.39
N ASP A 86 -16.17 -13.64 -24.61
CA ASP A 86 -17.44 -13.10 -24.09
C ASP A 86 -17.46 -12.95 -22.55
N THR A 87 -16.62 -13.74 -21.87
CA THR A 87 -16.43 -13.68 -20.42
C THR A 87 -15.53 -12.55 -19.95
N ASP A 88 -14.68 -12.02 -20.84
CA ASP A 88 -13.76 -10.94 -20.51
C ASP A 88 -14.54 -9.62 -20.43
N ILE A 89 -14.22 -8.80 -19.44
CA ILE A 89 -14.95 -7.56 -19.18
C ILE A 89 -14.15 -6.40 -19.76
N CYS A 90 -14.71 -5.68 -20.73
CA CYS A 90 -14.08 -4.49 -21.31
C CYS A 90 -14.66 -3.20 -20.71
N GLY A 91 -13.86 -2.14 -20.63
CA GLY A 91 -14.39 -0.83 -20.27
C GLY A 91 -13.38 0.31 -20.33
N ALA A 92 -13.88 1.52 -20.15
CA ALA A 92 -13.06 2.72 -20.10
C ALA A 92 -12.31 2.80 -18.77
N LEU A 93 -11.11 3.37 -18.81
CA LEU A 93 -10.35 3.85 -17.66
C LEU A 93 -10.26 5.38 -17.74
N GLU A 94 -9.93 6.05 -16.63
CA GLU A 94 -9.76 7.52 -16.66
C GLU A 94 -8.67 7.93 -17.66
N GLY A 95 -8.87 9.08 -18.30
CA GLY A 95 -7.99 9.58 -19.36
C GLY A 95 -8.19 8.87 -20.70
N ARG A 96 -7.08 8.67 -21.43
CA ARG A 96 -7.04 8.10 -22.79
C ARG A 96 -6.77 6.59 -22.77
N ALA A 97 -7.53 5.84 -21.97
CA ALA A 97 -7.24 4.44 -21.71
C ALA A 97 -8.50 3.56 -21.71
N ALA A 98 -8.37 2.34 -22.24
CA ALA A 98 -9.34 1.27 -22.12
C ALA A 98 -8.71 0.08 -21.38
N GLY A 99 -9.52 -0.61 -20.59
CA GLY A 99 -9.12 -1.81 -19.87
C GLY A 99 -9.91 -3.04 -20.31
N ALA A 100 -9.29 -4.20 -20.19
CA ALA A 100 -9.97 -5.49 -20.26
C ALA A 100 -9.55 -6.38 -19.08
N ILE A 101 -10.53 -6.87 -18.34
CA ILE A 101 -10.34 -7.84 -17.25
C ILE A 101 -10.43 -9.23 -17.87
N LEU A 102 -9.30 -9.92 -17.91
CA LEU A 102 -9.20 -11.28 -18.42
C LEU A 102 -9.42 -12.24 -17.26
N ILE A 103 -10.59 -12.87 -17.24
CA ILE A 103 -11.00 -13.71 -16.11
C ILE A 103 -10.53 -15.16 -16.28
N GLU A 104 -10.34 -15.84 -15.14
CA GLU A 104 -9.98 -17.27 -15.08
C GLU A 104 -8.71 -17.67 -15.86
N VAL A 105 -7.72 -16.79 -15.94
CA VAL A 105 -6.40 -17.13 -16.49
C VAL A 105 -5.66 -18.03 -15.50
N ALA A 106 -5.29 -19.24 -15.94
CA ALA A 106 -4.48 -20.15 -15.14
C ALA A 106 -3.08 -19.58 -14.90
N ALA A 107 -2.52 -19.78 -13.70
CA ALA A 107 -1.27 -19.15 -13.28
C ALA A 107 -0.06 -19.52 -14.16
N ASP A 108 -0.02 -20.75 -14.67
CA ASP A 108 0.97 -21.26 -15.61
C ASP A 108 0.79 -20.70 -17.03
N LYS A 109 -0.40 -20.19 -17.38
CA LYS A 109 -0.75 -19.69 -18.72
C LYS A 109 -0.77 -18.18 -18.84
N VAL A 110 -0.39 -17.43 -17.79
CA VAL A 110 -0.42 -15.96 -17.81
C VAL A 110 0.38 -15.40 -18.99
N LYS A 111 1.63 -15.84 -19.20
CA LYS A 111 2.48 -15.37 -20.31
C LYS A 111 1.91 -15.71 -21.69
N GLU A 112 1.25 -16.86 -21.81
CA GLU A 112 0.61 -17.27 -23.07
C GLU A 112 -0.61 -16.40 -23.36
N ALA A 113 -1.41 -16.10 -22.33
CA ALA A 113 -2.55 -15.20 -22.42
C ALA A 113 -2.12 -13.78 -22.82
N GLU A 114 -1.09 -13.24 -22.19
CA GLU A 114 -0.49 -11.94 -22.54
C GLU A 114 -0.06 -11.90 -24.02
N ARG A 115 0.64 -12.94 -24.49
CA ARG A 115 1.09 -13.02 -25.89
C ARG A 115 -0.08 -13.12 -26.86
N CYS A 116 -1.04 -14.01 -26.59
CA CYS A 116 -2.17 -14.27 -27.48
C CYS A 116 -3.09 -13.05 -27.58
N VAL A 117 -3.50 -12.50 -26.43
CA VAL A 117 -4.35 -11.31 -26.38
C VAL A 117 -3.60 -10.09 -26.91
N GLY A 118 -2.33 -9.92 -26.54
CA GLY A 118 -1.49 -8.82 -27.01
C GLY A 118 -1.38 -8.78 -28.54
N ASN A 119 -1.17 -9.93 -29.18
CA ASN A 119 -1.11 -10.02 -30.64
C ASN A 119 -2.46 -9.69 -31.30
N LYS A 120 -3.56 -10.23 -30.79
CA LYS A 120 -4.91 -9.95 -31.31
C LYS A 120 -5.26 -8.47 -31.21
N VAL A 121 -5.06 -7.88 -30.03
CA VAL A 121 -5.37 -6.47 -29.78
C VAL A 121 -4.46 -5.57 -30.60
N THR A 122 -3.16 -5.85 -30.69
CA THR A 122 -2.24 -5.07 -31.54
C THR A 122 -2.65 -5.12 -33.02
N GLY A 123 -3.08 -6.29 -33.51
CA GLY A 123 -3.62 -6.43 -34.86
C GLY A 123 -4.87 -5.59 -35.09
N MET A 124 -5.81 -5.59 -34.14
CA MET A 124 -7.01 -4.75 -34.18
C MET A 124 -6.66 -3.26 -34.14
N LEU A 125 -5.71 -2.83 -33.30
CA LEU A 125 -5.31 -1.42 -33.24
C LEU A 125 -4.77 -0.93 -34.58
N ARG A 126 -3.96 -1.75 -35.26
CA ARG A 126 -3.44 -1.46 -36.60
C ARG A 126 -4.55 -1.36 -37.65
N SER A 127 -5.52 -2.27 -37.64
CA SER A 127 -6.63 -2.23 -38.61
C SER A 127 -7.56 -1.03 -38.38
N CYS A 128 -7.80 -0.65 -37.12
CA CYS A 128 -8.78 0.38 -36.75
C CYS A 128 -8.24 1.81 -36.80
N PHE A 129 -6.94 1.99 -36.53
CA PHE A 129 -6.31 3.31 -36.39
C PHE A 129 -5.16 3.55 -37.37
N GLY A 130 -4.76 2.54 -38.15
CA GLY A 130 -3.58 2.60 -39.02
C GLY A 130 -2.28 2.37 -38.27
N GLU A 131 -1.23 1.97 -39.00
CA GLU A 131 0.08 1.61 -38.42
C GLU A 131 0.71 2.76 -37.63
N GLU A 132 0.67 3.98 -38.15
CA GLU A 132 1.31 5.11 -37.50
C GLU A 132 0.65 5.43 -36.14
N ALA A 133 -0.67 5.50 -36.09
CA ALA A 133 -1.38 5.84 -34.86
C ALA A 133 -1.31 4.68 -33.84
N ALA A 134 -1.40 3.43 -34.31
CA ALA A 134 -1.24 2.24 -33.48
C ALA A 134 0.15 2.14 -32.85
N SER A 135 1.22 2.56 -33.56
CA SER A 135 2.59 2.58 -33.02
C SER A 135 2.77 3.50 -31.81
N ARG A 136 1.89 4.49 -31.65
CA ARG A 136 1.87 5.41 -30.51
C ARG A 136 1.04 4.87 -29.35
N MET A 137 0.31 3.78 -29.53
CA MET A 137 -0.47 3.14 -28.48
C MET A 137 0.38 2.11 -27.73
N VAL A 138 0.09 1.95 -26.45
CA VAL A 138 0.79 1.01 -25.59
C VAL A 138 -0.23 0.03 -25.02
N VAL A 139 -0.02 -1.26 -25.30
CA VAL A 139 -0.76 -2.35 -24.68
C VAL A 139 0.10 -2.89 -23.55
N THR A 140 -0.44 -2.87 -22.33
CA THR A 140 0.24 -3.40 -21.15
C THR A 140 -0.64 -4.39 -20.41
N PHE A 141 0.00 -5.34 -19.74
CA PHE A 141 -0.66 -6.29 -18.88
C PHE A 141 -0.26 -6.04 -17.42
N ARG A 142 -1.21 -6.27 -16.51
CA ARG A 142 -1.05 -6.16 -15.07
C ARG A 142 -1.61 -7.40 -14.41
N LEU A 143 -0.81 -7.98 -13.53
CA LEU A 143 -1.16 -9.19 -12.80
C LEU A 143 -1.46 -8.85 -11.35
N TYR A 144 -2.59 -9.35 -10.84
CA TYR A 144 -2.93 -9.33 -9.43
C TYR A 144 -3.03 -10.76 -8.88
N PRO A 145 -2.52 -11.06 -7.67
CA PRO A 145 -1.71 -10.16 -6.86
C PRO A 145 -0.38 -9.83 -7.56
N GLU A 146 0.11 -8.62 -7.36
CA GLU A 146 1.38 -8.17 -7.94
C GLU A 146 2.50 -9.12 -7.50
N SER A 147 3.22 -9.68 -8.48
CA SER A 147 4.49 -10.36 -8.24
C SER A 147 5.41 -9.35 -7.56
N GLY A 148 5.80 -9.61 -6.32
CA GLY A 148 6.53 -8.68 -5.44
C GLY A 148 7.94 -8.32 -5.94
N GLY A 149 8.04 -7.65 -7.08
CA GLY A 149 9.27 -7.04 -7.57
C GLY A 149 9.56 -5.71 -6.88
N ASP A 150 10.75 -5.16 -7.13
CA ASP A 150 11.30 -3.94 -6.52
C ASP A 150 10.46 -2.66 -6.65
N SER A 151 9.36 -2.70 -7.41
CA SER A 151 8.39 -1.61 -7.44
C SER A 151 7.59 -1.65 -6.14
N ALA A 152 8.14 -1.04 -5.10
CA ALA A 152 7.53 -0.94 -3.78
C ALA A 152 6.05 -0.49 -3.82
N ALA A 153 5.68 0.34 -4.81
CA ALA A 153 4.33 0.87 -4.93
C ALA A 153 3.33 -0.14 -5.53
N PHE A 154 2.16 -0.26 -4.88
CA PHE A 154 1.00 -0.98 -5.43
C PHE A 154 0.55 -0.37 -6.76
N ASP A 155 0.11 -1.22 -7.67
CA ASP A 155 -0.66 -0.81 -8.83
C ASP A 155 -2.09 -0.49 -8.42
N LEU A 156 -2.34 0.79 -8.16
CA LEU A 156 -3.66 1.29 -7.76
C LEU A 156 -4.74 1.08 -8.81
N LEU A 157 -4.42 0.62 -10.02
CA LEU A 157 -5.40 0.12 -10.96
C LEU A 157 -6.34 -0.90 -10.29
N PHE A 158 -5.79 -1.81 -9.48
CA PHE A 158 -6.55 -2.84 -8.78
C PHE A 158 -7.33 -2.31 -7.58
N PHE A 159 -7.07 -1.09 -7.14
CA PHE A 159 -7.69 -0.49 -5.97
C PHE A 159 -8.40 0.82 -6.31
N PRO A 160 -9.38 0.80 -7.23
CA PRO A 160 -10.09 2.01 -7.66
C PRO A 160 -10.84 2.68 -6.50
N GLU A 161 -11.22 1.92 -5.47
CA GLU A 161 -11.80 2.43 -4.22
C GLU A 161 -10.91 3.48 -3.50
N VAL A 162 -9.59 3.44 -3.69
CA VAL A 162 -8.65 4.32 -2.99
C VAL A 162 -8.54 5.67 -3.67
N ASN A 163 -8.54 5.70 -5.01
CA ASN A 163 -8.43 6.94 -5.79
C ASN A 163 -9.61 7.89 -5.57
N ALA A 164 -10.77 7.38 -5.15
CA ALA A 164 -11.91 8.21 -4.76
C ALA A 164 -11.64 9.07 -3.50
N THR A 165 -10.64 8.72 -2.69
CA THR A 165 -10.38 9.34 -1.37
C THR A 165 -9.08 10.17 -1.30
N THR A 166 -8.24 10.14 -2.34
CA THR A 166 -6.95 10.85 -2.41
C THR A 166 -7.05 12.25 -3.01
N ALA A 167 -8.23 12.67 -3.49
CA ALA A 167 -8.52 14.07 -3.76
C ALA A 167 -8.18 14.92 -2.52
N LYS A 168 -7.77 16.18 -2.71
CA LYS A 168 -7.48 17.17 -1.66
C LYS A 168 -8.76 17.47 -0.85
N THR A 169 -9.22 16.50 -0.09
CA THR A 169 -10.39 16.63 0.77
C THR A 169 -10.00 17.54 1.94
N PRO A 170 -10.92 18.38 2.44
CA PRO A 170 -10.68 19.15 3.67
C PRO A 170 -10.19 18.27 4.82
N GLY A 171 -10.68 17.02 4.90
CA GLY A 171 -10.21 16.04 5.86
C GLY A 171 -8.73 15.69 5.72
N ALA A 172 -8.21 15.47 4.50
CA ALA A 172 -6.80 15.17 4.29
C ALA A 172 -5.88 16.33 4.71
N LEU A 173 -6.30 17.57 4.47
CA LEU A 173 -5.60 18.77 4.94
C LEU A 173 -5.63 18.88 6.45
N ALA A 174 -6.80 18.69 7.08
CA ALA A 174 -6.94 18.70 8.52
C ALA A 174 -6.07 17.61 9.19
N LYS A 175 -6.03 16.40 8.62
CA LYS A 175 -5.12 15.33 9.08
C LYS A 175 -3.67 15.77 9.00
N ARG A 176 -3.25 16.38 7.88
CA ARG A 176 -1.88 16.84 7.72
C ARG A 176 -1.53 17.95 8.71
N ALA A 177 -2.45 18.87 8.97
CA ALA A 177 -2.27 19.91 9.99
C ALA A 177 -2.13 19.30 11.38
N LEU A 178 -3.00 18.34 11.74
CA LEU A 178 -2.91 17.60 13.00
C LEU A 178 -1.57 16.88 13.15
N ASP A 179 -1.10 16.22 12.08
CA ASP A 179 0.18 15.51 12.07
C ASP A 179 1.36 16.46 12.32
N LEU A 180 1.38 17.62 11.65
CA LEU A 180 2.44 18.61 11.78
C LEU A 180 2.44 19.27 13.16
N VAL A 181 1.29 19.79 13.59
CA VAL A 181 1.15 20.45 14.90
C VAL A 181 1.45 19.47 16.02
N GLY A 182 0.82 18.29 16.01
CA GLY A 182 1.03 17.28 17.05
C GLY A 182 2.47 16.78 17.11
N SER A 183 3.13 16.60 15.95
CA SER A 183 4.54 16.17 15.93
C SER A 183 5.50 17.26 16.39
N LEU A 184 5.29 18.52 16.02
CA LEU A 184 6.10 19.65 16.50
C LEU A 184 5.92 19.85 18.01
N THR A 185 4.69 19.80 18.51
CA THR A 185 4.41 19.89 19.94
C THR A 185 5.06 18.74 20.69
N ALA A 186 4.95 17.50 20.20
CA ALA A 186 5.60 16.35 20.83
C ALA A 186 7.12 16.48 20.82
N LEU A 187 7.75 16.92 19.73
CA LEU A 187 9.20 17.15 19.66
C LEU A 187 9.66 18.22 20.66
N LEU A 188 8.89 19.30 20.83
CA LEU A 188 9.20 20.36 21.78
C LEU A 188 9.10 19.87 23.23
N LEU A 189 7.99 19.22 23.57
CA LEU A 189 7.75 18.68 24.92
C LEU A 189 8.73 17.56 25.29
N LEU A 190 9.10 16.71 24.32
CA LEU A 190 10.01 15.59 24.52
C LEU A 190 11.47 15.94 24.20
N SER A 191 11.78 17.22 23.94
CA SER A 191 13.14 17.66 23.64
C SER A 191 14.19 17.24 24.68
N PRO A 192 13.91 17.18 26.00
CA PRO A 192 14.88 16.65 26.97
C PRO A 192 15.23 15.18 26.70
N ILE A 193 14.26 14.36 26.28
CA ILE A 193 14.48 12.95 25.95
C ILE A 193 15.33 12.84 24.67
N PHE A 194 15.08 13.70 23.67
CA PHE A 194 15.89 13.75 22.45
C PHE A 194 17.34 14.18 22.70
N LEU A 195 17.64 14.82 23.83
CA LEU A 195 19.01 15.13 24.24
C LEU A 195 19.64 13.98 25.06
N LEU A 196 18.90 13.43 26.02
CA LEU A 196 19.42 12.44 26.96
C LEU A 196 19.51 11.02 26.37
N ALA A 197 18.53 10.59 25.56
CA ALA A 197 18.50 9.24 25.02
C ALA A 197 19.70 8.94 24.10
N PRO A 198 20.09 9.81 23.14
CA PRO A 198 21.30 9.61 22.34
C PRO A 198 22.57 9.39 23.18
N LEU A 199 22.72 10.17 24.26
CA LEU A 199 23.86 10.08 25.16
C LEU A 199 23.86 8.72 25.88
N ALA A 200 22.73 8.32 26.46
CA ALA A 200 22.59 7.04 27.13
C ALA A 200 22.87 5.84 26.18
N ILE A 201 22.39 5.92 24.94
CA ILE A 201 22.60 4.87 23.93
C ILE A 201 24.08 4.76 23.54
N ARG A 202 24.77 5.89 23.35
CA ARG A 202 26.20 5.98 23.01
C ARG A 202 27.08 5.48 24.16
N LEU A 203 26.73 5.80 25.40
CA LEU A 203 27.47 5.35 26.58
C LEU A 203 27.22 3.87 26.89
N GLY A 204 26.03 3.34 26.60
CA GLY A 204 25.67 1.96 26.91
C GLY A 204 26.06 0.92 25.85
N SER A 205 26.41 1.33 24.61
CA SER A 205 26.77 0.41 23.52
C SER A 205 27.45 1.13 22.34
N GLU A 206 28.35 0.44 21.65
CA GLU A 206 29.03 0.97 20.45
C GLU A 206 28.10 1.13 19.24
N GLY A 207 28.34 2.15 18.42
CA GLY A 207 27.70 2.38 17.11
C GLY A 207 26.74 3.59 17.04
N PRO A 208 25.85 3.65 16.02
CA PRO A 208 24.96 4.79 15.80
C PRO A 208 23.80 4.86 16.79
N VAL A 209 23.38 6.09 17.12
CA VAL A 209 22.21 6.36 17.99
C VAL A 209 20.91 5.90 17.36
N PHE A 210 20.76 6.17 16.06
CA PHE A 210 19.56 5.83 15.32
C PHE A 210 19.69 4.47 14.66
N PHE A 211 18.66 3.66 14.82
CA PHE A 211 18.40 2.50 13.99
C PHE A 211 17.50 2.92 12.84
N VAL A 212 17.90 2.59 11.61
CA VAL A 212 17.17 2.94 10.39
C VAL A 212 16.78 1.66 9.69
N GLN A 213 15.49 1.47 9.42
CA GLN A 213 14.99 0.27 8.76
C GLN A 213 14.03 0.63 7.65
N GLU A 214 14.15 -0.04 6.49
CA GLU A 214 13.19 0.11 5.42
C GLU A 214 11.83 -0.50 5.80
N ARG A 215 10.77 0.20 5.43
CA ARG A 215 9.37 -0.14 5.72
C ARG A 215 8.50 0.18 4.52
N TYR A 216 7.37 -0.53 4.42
CA TYR A 216 6.32 -0.20 3.47
C TYR A 216 5.43 0.92 4.01
N GLY A 217 5.28 1.97 3.22
CA GLY A 217 4.46 3.15 3.52
C GLY A 217 3.17 3.21 2.72
N LEU A 218 2.69 4.44 2.49
CA LEU A 218 1.46 4.69 1.71
C LEU A 218 1.58 4.05 0.32
N ASN A 219 0.56 3.28 -0.04
CA ASN A 219 0.45 2.56 -1.30
C ASN A 219 1.71 1.72 -1.59
N GLY A 220 2.32 1.16 -0.54
CA GLY A 220 3.47 0.28 -0.63
C GLY A 220 4.81 0.99 -0.81
N VAL A 221 4.85 2.31 -1.02
CA VAL A 221 6.12 3.02 -1.24
C VAL A 221 7.07 2.82 -0.04
N ARG A 222 8.28 2.32 -0.31
CA ARG A 222 9.31 2.09 0.72
C ARG A 222 9.80 3.43 1.28
N PHE A 223 10.01 3.49 2.59
CA PHE A 223 10.64 4.62 3.27
C PHE A 223 11.54 4.14 4.41
N LYS A 224 12.43 5.02 4.87
CA LYS A 224 13.37 4.74 5.98
C LYS A 224 12.74 5.15 7.30
N LEU A 225 12.29 4.18 8.09
CA LEU A 225 11.75 4.40 9.42
C LEU A 225 12.89 4.62 10.43
N LEU A 226 12.77 5.65 11.26
CA LEU A 226 13.75 5.98 12.29
C LEU A 226 13.31 5.47 13.66
N LYS A 227 14.25 4.87 14.40
CA LYS A 227 14.10 4.53 15.82
C LYS A 227 15.37 4.89 16.58
N PHE A 228 15.26 5.05 17.89
CA PHE A 228 16.45 4.95 18.71
C PHE A 228 16.90 3.50 18.75
N ARG A 229 18.21 3.29 18.70
CA ARG A 229 18.78 1.96 18.77
C ARG A 229 18.57 1.38 20.17
N SER A 230 17.86 0.27 20.24
CA SER A 230 17.63 -0.51 21.47
C SER A 230 18.37 -1.85 21.49
N MET A 231 19.02 -2.25 20.39
CA MET A 231 19.75 -3.51 20.25
C MET A 231 21.23 -3.29 19.90
N HIS A 232 22.07 -4.27 20.21
CA HIS A 232 23.47 -4.29 19.76
C HIS A 232 23.55 -4.33 18.23
N VAL A 233 24.61 -3.73 17.67
CA VAL A 233 24.85 -3.70 16.22
C VAL A 233 25.24 -5.10 15.70
N ASN A 234 24.98 -5.38 14.41
CA ASN A 234 25.34 -6.64 13.74
C ASN A 234 24.72 -7.90 14.39
N ARG A 235 23.45 -7.81 14.79
CA ARG A 235 22.68 -8.96 15.25
C ARG A 235 21.78 -9.48 14.14
N ASP A 236 21.73 -10.80 14.00
CA ASP A 236 20.90 -11.51 13.04
C ASP A 236 19.41 -11.26 13.33
N ASP A 237 18.61 -11.02 12.28
CA ASP A 237 17.16 -10.83 12.34
C ASP A 237 16.36 -12.11 12.06
N ALA A 238 17.02 -13.24 11.79
CA ALA A 238 16.39 -14.54 11.52
C ALA A 238 15.34 -14.94 12.57
N ILE A 239 15.64 -14.76 13.87
CA ILE A 239 14.70 -15.06 14.97
C ILE A 239 13.42 -14.23 14.83
N HIS A 240 13.54 -12.95 14.46
CA HIS A 240 12.37 -12.09 14.29
C HIS A 240 11.58 -12.48 13.04
N ARG A 241 12.28 -12.82 11.94
CA ARG A 241 11.66 -13.25 10.69
C ARG A 241 10.84 -14.53 10.86
N GLU A 242 11.37 -15.52 11.57
CA GLU A 242 10.66 -16.79 11.81
C GLU A 242 9.42 -16.57 12.68
N PHE A 243 9.56 -15.84 13.80
CA PHE A 243 8.43 -15.50 14.67
C PHE A 243 7.31 -14.78 13.91
N VAL A 244 7.66 -13.78 13.11
CA VAL A 244 6.69 -13.02 12.32
C VAL A 244 5.97 -13.89 11.30
N LYS A 245 6.71 -14.79 10.65
CA LYS A 245 6.14 -15.73 9.69
C LYS A 245 5.12 -16.64 10.37
N GLU A 246 5.48 -17.24 11.50
CA GLU A 246 4.56 -18.08 12.28
C GLU A 246 3.31 -17.32 12.75
N LEU A 247 3.46 -16.04 13.14
CA LEU A 247 2.36 -15.18 13.56
C LEU A 247 1.41 -14.85 12.38
N ILE A 248 1.95 -14.53 11.21
CA ILE A 248 1.17 -14.23 10.00
C ILE A 248 0.44 -15.47 9.50
N GLU A 249 1.08 -16.63 9.58
CA GLU A 249 0.50 -17.92 9.22
C GLU A 249 -0.53 -18.40 10.25
N GLY A 250 -0.61 -17.77 11.43
CA GLY A 250 -1.54 -18.12 12.50
C GLY A 250 -1.14 -19.38 13.27
N ARG A 251 0.15 -19.77 13.23
CA ARG A 251 0.69 -20.90 14.01
C ARG A 251 0.93 -20.54 15.47
N ILE A 252 1.14 -19.26 15.74
CA ILE A 252 1.31 -18.70 17.08
C ILE A 252 0.43 -17.48 17.26
N ASP A 253 -0.09 -17.29 18.46
CA ASP A 253 -0.78 -16.07 18.85
C ASP A 253 0.17 -15.09 19.53
N ALA A 254 -0.16 -13.81 19.49
CA ALA A 254 0.53 -12.75 20.23
C ALA A 254 0.25 -12.79 21.76
N GLY A 255 -0.08 -13.96 22.31
CA GLY A 255 -0.39 -14.19 23.72
C GLY A 255 0.85 -14.18 24.63
N GLU A 256 0.62 -14.09 25.94
CA GLU A 256 1.69 -13.91 26.96
C GLU A 256 2.79 -14.97 26.88
N ASP A 257 2.47 -16.24 26.63
CA ASP A 257 3.46 -17.34 26.59
C ASP A 257 4.42 -17.26 25.39
N THR A 258 3.94 -16.81 24.23
CA THR A 258 4.75 -16.61 23.03
C THR A 258 5.62 -15.34 23.16
N VAL A 259 5.10 -14.32 23.84
CA VAL A 259 5.79 -13.07 24.16
C VAL A 259 6.86 -13.28 25.24
N TYR A 260 6.66 -14.22 26.16
CA TYR A 260 7.62 -14.57 27.22
C TYR A 260 8.93 -15.17 26.65
N LYS A 261 8.90 -15.87 25.51
CA LYS A 261 10.12 -16.34 24.83
C LYS A 261 10.98 -15.21 24.23
N ILE A 262 10.41 -14.02 24.00
CA ILE A 262 11.10 -12.85 23.42
C ILE A 262 11.57 -11.86 24.49
N THR A 263 11.00 -11.87 25.70
CA THR A 263 11.28 -10.89 26.76
C THR A 263 12.72 -10.92 27.29
N SER A 264 13.46 -12.01 27.06
CA SER A 264 14.89 -12.12 27.41
C SER A 264 15.80 -12.15 26.18
N ASP A 265 15.48 -11.36 25.15
CA ASP A 265 16.32 -11.25 23.96
C ASP A 265 17.73 -10.69 24.32
N PRO A 266 18.80 -11.49 24.22
CA PRO A 266 20.15 -11.07 24.59
C PRO A 266 20.71 -10.00 23.63
N ARG A 267 20.01 -9.72 22.52
CA ARG A 267 20.38 -8.67 21.57
C ARG A 267 20.01 -7.27 22.08
N VAL A 268 19.11 -7.15 23.06
CA VAL A 268 18.62 -5.85 23.59
C VAL A 268 19.58 -5.31 24.65
N THR A 269 19.96 -4.04 24.54
CA THR A 269 20.86 -3.39 25.52
C THR A 269 20.10 -3.03 26.81
N GLY A 270 20.82 -2.80 27.91
CA GLY A 270 20.19 -2.36 29.17
C GLY A 270 19.37 -1.06 29.01
N VAL A 271 19.95 -0.07 28.32
CA VAL A 271 19.25 1.18 27.94
C VAL A 271 18.10 0.89 26.97
N GLY A 272 18.32 -0.01 26.01
CA GLY A 272 17.30 -0.42 25.04
C GLY A 272 16.06 -1.03 25.68
N ARG A 273 16.22 -1.80 26.76
CA ARG A 273 15.11 -2.36 27.54
C ARG A 273 14.24 -1.26 28.14
N PHE A 274 14.84 -0.22 28.71
CA PHE A 274 14.13 0.94 29.21
C PHE A 274 13.41 1.69 28.08
N LEU A 275 14.10 1.94 26.96
CA LEU A 275 13.50 2.64 25.81
C LEU A 275 12.29 1.89 25.25
N ARG A 276 12.36 0.56 25.12
CA ARG A 276 11.25 -0.28 24.63
C ARG A 276 10.08 -0.31 25.62
N ALA A 277 10.34 -0.44 26.92
CA ALA A 277 9.31 -0.52 27.95
C ALA A 277 8.36 0.69 27.94
N TYR A 278 8.91 1.89 27.69
CA TYR A 278 8.15 3.13 27.61
C TYR A 278 7.87 3.58 26.17
N SER A 279 8.15 2.73 25.17
CA SER A 279 8.03 3.04 23.73
C SER A 279 8.78 4.32 23.30
N LEU A 280 9.82 4.70 24.05
CA LEU A 280 10.66 5.86 23.76
C LEU A 280 11.54 5.62 22.53
N ASP A 281 11.81 4.36 22.19
CA ASP A 281 12.58 4.00 21.01
C ASP A 281 11.91 4.43 19.70
N GLU A 282 10.59 4.63 19.71
CA GLU A 282 9.81 5.03 18.54
C GLU A 282 9.70 6.55 18.35
N LEU A 283 10.15 7.36 19.31
CA LEU A 283 10.06 8.83 19.22
C LEU A 283 10.70 9.43 17.95
N PRO A 284 11.83 8.93 17.43
CA PRO A 284 12.40 9.45 16.18
C PRO A 284 11.48 9.35 14.96
N GLN A 285 10.43 8.52 15.01
CA GLN A 285 9.40 8.46 13.96
C GLN A 285 8.63 9.78 13.80
N LEU A 286 8.63 10.67 14.81
CA LEU A 286 8.08 12.03 14.69
C LEU A 286 8.74 12.81 13.54
N PHE A 287 10.02 12.58 13.26
CA PHE A 287 10.68 13.17 12.09
C PHE A 287 10.14 12.60 10.77
N ASN A 288 9.79 11.31 10.72
CA ASN A 288 9.14 10.71 9.55
C ASN A 288 7.73 11.31 9.32
N VAL A 289 7.01 11.64 10.41
CA VAL A 289 5.72 12.35 10.32
C VAL A 289 5.92 13.76 9.76
N LEU A 290 6.91 14.52 10.24
CA LEU A 290 7.21 15.84 9.69
C LEU A 290 7.58 15.79 8.19
N LYS A 291 8.41 14.82 7.78
CA LYS A 291 8.75 14.58 6.37
C LYS A 291 7.54 14.16 5.51
N GLY A 292 6.46 13.71 6.14
CA GLY A 292 5.26 13.25 5.46
C GLY A 292 5.37 11.82 4.95
N GLU A 293 6.30 11.02 5.46
CA GLU A 293 6.38 9.58 5.18
C GLU A 293 5.37 8.80 6.04
N MET A 294 5.13 9.29 7.26
CA MET A 294 4.19 8.75 8.23
C MET A 294 3.13 9.77 8.64
N SER A 295 2.16 9.32 9.42
CA SER A 295 1.16 10.11 10.16
C SER A 295 1.30 9.81 11.65
N LEU A 296 0.75 10.66 12.53
CA LEU A 296 0.67 10.32 13.95
C LEU A 296 -0.21 9.07 14.15
N VAL A 297 -1.34 9.02 13.44
CA VAL A 297 -2.30 7.90 13.51
C VAL A 297 -2.46 7.22 12.16
N GLY A 298 -2.31 5.90 12.14
CA GLY A 298 -2.44 5.07 10.95
C GLY A 298 -2.10 3.60 11.22
N PRO A 299 -2.22 2.73 10.20
CA PRO A 299 -1.79 1.33 10.32
C PRO A 299 -0.30 1.24 10.63
N ARG A 300 0.14 0.20 11.36
CA ARG A 300 1.57 -0.05 11.59
C ARG A 300 2.29 -0.26 10.25
N PRO A 301 3.46 0.38 10.03
CA PRO A 301 4.29 0.14 8.84
C PRO A 301 4.98 -1.24 8.91
N PRO A 302 4.76 -2.15 7.94
CA PRO A 302 5.36 -3.47 7.96
C PRO A 302 6.75 -3.51 7.30
N ILE A 303 7.54 -4.51 7.70
CA ILE A 303 8.82 -4.86 7.06
C ILE A 303 8.64 -5.63 5.77
N HIS A 304 9.72 -5.75 5.01
CA HIS A 304 9.73 -6.45 3.73
C HIS A 304 9.23 -7.88 3.82
N TYR A 305 9.82 -8.68 4.70
CA TYR A 305 9.44 -10.08 4.86
C TYR A 305 8.06 -10.28 5.50
N GLU A 306 7.48 -9.27 6.17
CA GLU A 306 6.07 -9.35 6.57
C GLU A 306 5.18 -9.36 5.33
N VAL A 307 5.38 -8.39 4.43
CA VAL A 307 4.56 -8.21 3.23
C VAL A 307 4.69 -9.38 2.24
N GLU A 308 5.86 -10.02 2.19
CA GLU A 308 6.08 -11.27 1.44
C GLU A 308 5.09 -12.37 1.87
N ASN A 309 4.82 -12.46 3.18
CA ASN A 309 3.93 -13.48 3.75
C ASN A 309 2.46 -13.04 3.82
N TYR A 310 2.14 -11.80 3.45
CA TYR A 310 0.77 -11.31 3.50
C TYR A 310 -0.12 -11.98 2.46
N ARG A 311 -1.30 -12.41 2.91
CA ARG A 311 -2.45 -12.69 2.04
C ARG A 311 -2.83 -11.39 1.32
N GLY A 312 -3.41 -11.51 0.12
CA GLY A 312 -3.84 -10.35 -0.67
C GLY A 312 -4.60 -9.32 0.17
N TRP A 313 -5.53 -9.78 1.01
CA TRP A 313 -6.45 -8.88 1.69
C TRP A 313 -5.77 -8.16 2.85
N GLN A 314 -4.70 -8.74 3.40
CA GLN A 314 -3.89 -8.14 4.44
C GLN A 314 -3.07 -6.98 3.88
N ARG A 315 -2.64 -7.05 2.62
CA ARG A 315 -1.92 -5.95 1.93
C ARG A 315 -2.77 -4.68 1.80
N ASN A 316 -4.09 -4.80 1.83
CA ASN A 316 -5.01 -3.65 1.77
C ASN A 316 -4.78 -2.63 2.90
N ARG A 317 -4.15 -3.02 4.02
CA ARG A 317 -3.78 -2.10 5.12
C ARG A 317 -2.78 -1.02 4.72
N LEU A 318 -2.08 -1.20 3.60
CA LEU A 318 -1.04 -0.29 3.10
C LEU A 318 -1.60 0.76 2.14
N ILE A 319 -2.88 0.67 1.79
CA ILE A 319 -3.45 1.40 0.68
C ILE A 319 -4.32 2.54 1.19
N GLY A 320 -4.16 3.72 0.61
CA GLY A 320 -5.04 4.88 0.82
C GLY A 320 -4.73 5.78 2.02
N LYS A 321 -3.99 5.31 3.04
CA LYS A 321 -3.50 6.18 4.14
C LYS A 321 -2.04 5.88 4.49
N LYS A 322 -1.35 6.89 5.02
CA LYS A 322 0.02 6.75 5.52
C LYS A 322 0.03 5.87 6.78
N PRO A 323 1.11 5.10 7.00
CA PRO A 323 1.29 4.40 8.26
C PRO A 323 1.40 5.36 9.44
N GLY A 324 1.04 4.87 10.62
CA GLY A 324 1.01 5.62 11.88
C GLY A 324 2.16 5.29 12.82
N ILE A 325 2.51 6.23 13.70
CA ILE A 325 3.25 5.91 14.94
C ILE A 325 2.35 5.09 15.87
N THR A 326 1.10 5.56 16.03
CA THR A 326 0.04 4.85 16.75
C THR A 326 -1.10 4.48 15.79
N GLY A 327 -2.00 3.61 16.22
CA GLY A 327 -3.03 3.03 15.35
C GLY A 327 -4.13 2.33 16.13
N ALA A 328 -5.23 2.04 15.45
CA ALA A 328 -6.42 1.46 16.08
C ALA A 328 -6.13 0.13 16.78
N TRP A 329 -5.32 -0.74 16.17
CA TRP A 329 -4.95 -2.00 16.81
C TRP A 329 -4.03 -1.79 18.02
N GLN A 330 -3.08 -0.83 17.95
CA GLN A 330 -2.15 -0.55 19.07
C GLN A 330 -2.88 -0.08 20.33
N VAL A 331 -4.02 0.60 20.18
CA VAL A 331 -4.84 1.07 21.32
C VAL A 331 -5.99 0.12 21.69
N SER A 332 -6.43 -0.77 20.78
CA SER A 332 -7.62 -1.63 20.98
C SER A 332 -7.33 -3.11 21.17
N GLY A 333 -6.27 -3.65 20.55
CA GLY A 333 -6.03 -5.10 20.41
C GLY A 333 -4.86 -5.57 21.26
N ARG A 334 -5.03 -5.69 22.57
CA ARG A 334 -3.97 -6.15 23.49
C ARG A 334 -4.37 -7.32 24.39
N SER A 335 -5.33 -8.13 23.96
CA SER A 335 -5.64 -9.45 24.54
C SER A 335 -5.68 -10.48 23.41
N SER A 336 -4.65 -11.34 23.32
CA SER A 336 -4.60 -12.56 22.47
C SER A 336 -5.24 -12.43 21.07
N THR A 337 -4.96 -11.36 20.34
CA THR A 337 -5.51 -11.18 18.98
C THR A 337 -4.55 -11.80 17.97
N ASN A 338 -5.06 -12.67 17.11
CA ASN A 338 -4.32 -13.18 15.96
C ASN A 338 -3.96 -12.04 14.97
N PHE A 339 -2.99 -12.30 14.08
CA PHE A 339 -2.56 -11.32 13.09
C PHE A 339 -3.72 -10.80 12.21
N ASP A 340 -4.64 -11.70 11.83
CA ASP A 340 -5.81 -11.36 11.01
C ASP A 340 -6.71 -10.31 11.68
N GLU A 341 -6.89 -10.38 13.01
CA GLU A 341 -7.64 -9.40 13.79
C GLU A 341 -6.93 -8.05 13.86
N MET A 342 -5.61 -8.04 14.03
CA MET A 342 -4.83 -6.79 13.98
C MET A 342 -5.04 -6.07 12.65
N VAL A 343 -4.94 -6.83 11.54
CA VAL A 343 -5.18 -6.29 10.19
C VAL A 343 -6.63 -5.84 10.03
N ARG A 344 -7.62 -6.58 10.55
CA ARG A 344 -9.04 -6.17 10.49
C ARG A 344 -9.30 -4.86 11.24
N LEU A 345 -8.63 -4.62 12.37
CA LEU A 345 -8.71 -3.35 13.09
C LEU A 345 -8.14 -2.21 12.26
N ASP A 346 -7.02 -2.42 11.58
CA ASP A 346 -6.45 -1.44 10.65
C ASP A 346 -7.38 -1.16 9.47
N LEU A 347 -7.94 -2.19 8.83
CA LEU A 347 -8.88 -2.02 7.73
C LEU A 347 -10.17 -1.30 8.17
N ARG A 348 -10.65 -1.58 9.39
CA ARG A 348 -11.80 -0.88 9.98
C ARG A 348 -11.49 0.60 10.22
N TYR A 349 -10.30 0.91 10.71
CA TYR A 349 -9.83 2.28 10.84
C TYR A 349 -9.77 3.00 9.49
N LEU A 350 -9.18 2.36 8.47
CA LEU A 350 -9.09 2.95 7.13
C LEU A 350 -10.47 3.26 6.53
N ARG A 351 -11.44 2.34 6.69
CA ARG A 351 -12.80 2.51 6.18
C ARG A 351 -13.59 3.60 6.90
N ASN A 352 -13.42 3.71 8.22
CA ASN A 352 -14.18 4.63 9.06
C ASN A 352 -13.36 5.86 9.46
N TRP A 353 -12.31 6.17 8.70
CA TRP A 353 -11.35 7.20 9.07
C TRP A 353 -12.05 8.57 9.19
N SER A 354 -11.77 9.26 10.29
CA SER A 354 -12.16 10.65 10.52
C SER A 354 -11.14 11.32 11.43
N VAL A 355 -11.08 12.66 11.39
CA VAL A 355 -10.19 13.43 12.29
C VAL A 355 -10.54 13.18 13.76
N LEU A 356 -11.83 13.01 14.08
CA LEU A 356 -12.28 12.66 15.43
C LEU A 356 -11.78 11.28 15.88
N LEU A 357 -11.75 10.30 14.97
CA LEU A 357 -11.19 8.99 15.26
C LEU A 357 -9.68 9.09 15.52
N ASP A 358 -8.94 9.90 14.77
CA ASP A 358 -7.52 10.14 15.01
C ASP A 358 -7.29 10.77 16.39
N LEU A 359 -8.05 11.81 16.75
CA LEU A 359 -7.99 12.44 18.07
C LEU A 359 -8.29 11.45 19.19
N LYS A 360 -9.33 10.62 19.03
CA LYS A 360 -9.68 9.56 19.99
C LYS A 360 -8.52 8.60 20.20
N ILE A 361 -7.89 8.14 19.10
CA ILE A 361 -6.75 7.22 19.19
C ILE A 361 -5.58 7.91 19.90
N LEU A 362 -5.24 9.15 19.55
CA LEU A 362 -4.17 9.92 20.20
C LEU A 362 -4.38 10.09 21.71
N LEU A 363 -5.62 10.34 22.15
CA LEU A 363 -5.94 10.45 23.57
C LEU A 363 -5.83 9.10 24.31
N MET A 364 -6.09 7.99 23.62
CA MET A 364 -5.95 6.65 24.18
C MET A 364 -4.48 6.18 24.24
N THR A 365 -3.61 6.71 23.37
CA THR A 365 -2.21 6.27 23.25
C THR A 365 -1.39 6.39 24.55
N PRO A 366 -1.38 7.53 25.28
CA PRO A 366 -0.61 7.64 26.53
C PRO A 366 -1.01 6.58 27.55
N MET A 367 -2.32 6.33 27.70
CA MET A 367 -2.82 5.29 28.62
C MET A 367 -2.42 3.88 28.17
N ALA A 368 -2.35 3.64 26.86
CA ALA A 368 -1.88 2.37 26.32
C ALA A 368 -0.37 2.16 26.50
N VAL A 369 0.43 3.24 26.48
CA VAL A 369 1.88 3.19 26.73
C VAL A 369 2.17 3.03 28.24
N LEU A 370 1.55 3.85 29.09
CA LEU A 370 1.80 3.86 30.54
C LEU A 370 1.36 2.58 31.25
N ARG A 371 0.37 1.86 30.72
CA ARG A 371 -0.08 0.60 31.29
C ARG A 371 0.91 -0.56 31.07
N CYS A 372 2.05 -0.35 30.39
CA CYS A 372 3.14 -1.31 30.14
C CYS A 372 2.72 -2.70 29.60
N ARG A 373 1.45 -2.90 29.21
CA ARG A 373 0.96 -4.17 28.69
C ARG A 373 1.22 -4.21 27.18
N GLY A 374 2.30 -4.90 26.79
CA GLY A 374 2.59 -5.23 25.38
C GLY A 374 3.71 -4.43 24.70
N ALA A 375 4.52 -3.67 25.46
CA ALA A 375 5.76 -3.10 24.95
C ALA A 375 6.93 -3.98 25.42
N TYR A 376 7.25 -5.03 24.65
CA TYR A 376 8.37 -5.92 24.96
C TYR A 376 9.23 -6.16 23.74
#